data_AF-A0A843FM08-F1
#
_entry.id   AF-A0A843FM08-F1
#
_cell.length_a   1.000
_cell.length_b   1.000
_cell.length_c   1.000
_cell.angle_alpha   90.00
_cell.angle_beta   90.00
_cell.angle_gamma   90.00
#
_symmetry.space_group_name_H-M   'P 1'
#
loop_
_entity.id
_entity.type
_entity.pdbx_description
1 polymer ?
#
loop_
_entity_poly.entity_id
_entity_poly.type
_entity_poly.pdbx_seq_one_letter_code
_entity_poly.pdbx_strand_id
1 'polypeptide(L)'
;MATKSKRIFYFDALRALAIISVILIHIYTLTRGYVLSGYGVIPSFEWIYTQFIGNSFRIGVDLFLVLSGALSLGRDWTIRSFLSKRLPRIISPFLFWGIALSIILISLSYFLNYPYIKSFDAMSILTFIYNAFMAKSIGFAPYWFFWMILGT
;
A
#
# COMPACT_ATOMS: atom_id res chain seq x y z
N MET A 1 -19.12 -5.30 35.59
CA MET A 1 -19.59 -4.01 35.06
C MET A 1 -18.57 -3.53 34.02
N ALA A 2 -18.86 -3.64 32.72
CA ALA A 2 -17.91 -3.27 31.69
C ALA A 2 -17.69 -1.75 31.72
N THR A 3 -16.47 -1.31 32.01
CA THR A 3 -16.11 0.11 31.99
C THR A 3 -16.28 0.65 30.58
N LYS A 4 -17.17 1.62 30.41
CA LYS A 4 -17.44 2.27 29.12
C LYS A 4 -16.14 2.94 28.67
N SER A 5 -15.49 2.39 27.64
CA SER A 5 -14.29 2.95 27.04
C SER A 5 -14.53 4.43 26.73
N LYS A 6 -13.74 5.32 27.34
CA LYS A 6 -13.85 6.76 27.14
C LYS A 6 -13.46 7.05 25.69
N ARG A 7 -14.45 7.39 24.86
CA ARG A 7 -14.25 7.65 23.44
C ARG A 7 -13.35 8.87 23.27
N ILE A 8 -12.26 8.70 22.53
CA ILE A 8 -11.27 9.74 22.29
C ILE A 8 -11.59 10.43 20.96
N PHE A 9 -12.15 11.64 21.02
CA PHE A 9 -12.63 12.35 19.83
C PHE A 9 -11.55 12.58 18.77
N TYR A 10 -10.34 12.98 19.18
CA TYR A 10 -9.25 13.24 18.22
C TYR A 10 -8.77 11.98 17.49
N PHE A 11 -8.89 10.79 18.09
CA PHE A 11 -8.61 9.54 17.38
C PHE A 11 -9.62 9.25 16.27
N ASP A 12 -10.88 9.62 16.47
CA ASP A 12 -11.89 9.47 15.41
C ASP A 12 -11.71 10.50 14.29
N ALA A 13 -11.32 11.74 14.63
CA ALA A 13 -10.96 12.75 13.63
C ALA A 13 -9.75 12.32 12.80
N LEU A 14 -8.70 11.79 13.43
CA LEU A 14 -7.53 11.26 12.74
C LEU A 14 -7.87 10.05 11.86
N ARG A 15 -8.78 9.17 12.29
CA ARG A 15 -9.29 8.08 11.45
C ARG A 15 -10.01 8.59 10.21
N ALA A 16 -10.87 9.59 10.37
CA ALA A 16 -11.56 10.20 9.23
C ALA A 16 -10.56 10.83 8.25
N LEU A 17 -9.56 11.56 8.76
CA LEU A 17 -8.48 12.13 7.94
C LEU A 17 -7.69 11.04 7.21
N ALA A 18 -7.38 9.92 7.87
CA ALA A 18 -6.68 8.78 7.28
C ALA A 18 -7.49 8.16 6.13
N ILE A 19 -8.80 7.93 6.33
CA ILE A 19 -9.71 7.42 5.29
C ILE A 19 -9.71 8.37 4.07
N ILE A 20 -9.91 9.67 4.30
CA ILE A 20 -9.96 10.66 3.22
C ILE A 20 -8.63 10.69 2.45
N SER A 21 -7.51 10.72 3.17
CA SER A 21 -6.17 10.70 2.57
C SER A 21 -5.95 9.46 1.70
N VAL A 22 -6.41 8.28 2.15
CA VAL A 22 -6.33 7.04 1.37
C VAL A 22 -7.21 7.12 0.10
N ILE A 23 -8.41 7.66 0.19
CA ILE A 23 -9.26 7.82 -1.02
C ILE A 23 -8.56 8.76 -2.01
N LEU A 24 -8.02 9.88 -1.53
CA LEU A 24 -7.37 10.89 -2.38
C LEU A 24 -6.10 10.36 -3.04
N ILE A 25 -5.29 9.51 -2.37
CA ILE A 25 -4.09 8.94 -3.01
C ILE A 25 -4.44 7.94 -4.13
N HIS A 26 -5.56 7.22 -4.01
CA HIS A 26 -6.03 6.33 -5.07
C HIS A 26 -6.54 7.12 -6.28
N ILE A 27 -7.27 8.22 -6.05
CA ILE A 27 -7.67 9.15 -7.11
C ILE A 27 -6.44 9.77 -7.78
N TYR A 28 -5.47 10.25 -6.98
CA TYR A 28 -4.21 10.79 -7.48
C TYR A 28 -3.48 9.80 -8.38
N THR A 29 -3.49 8.51 -8.06
CA THR A 29 -2.81 7.49 -8.88
C THR A 29 -3.40 7.42 -10.28
N LEU A 30 -4.72 7.59 -10.42
CA LEU A 30 -5.40 7.70 -11.72
C LEU A 30 -5.07 9.01 -12.42
N THR A 31 -5.20 10.15 -11.74
CA THR A 31 -4.95 11.49 -12.30
C THR A 31 -3.49 11.67 -12.74
N ARG A 32 -2.54 11.13 -11.98
CA ARG A 32 -1.10 11.21 -12.29
C ARG A 32 -0.79 10.57 -13.65
N GLY A 33 -1.50 9.51 -14.04
CA GLY A 33 -1.33 8.87 -15.35
C GLY A 33 -1.63 9.82 -16.51
N TYR A 34 -2.66 10.66 -16.38
CA TYR A 34 -3.03 11.67 -17.37
C TYR A 34 -2.05 12.83 -17.42
N VAL A 35 -1.52 13.27 -16.28
CA VAL A 35 -0.53 14.37 -16.24
C VAL A 35 0.84 13.91 -16.77
N LEU A 36 1.19 12.63 -16.59
CA LEU A 36 2.44 12.06 -17.11
C LEU A 36 2.49 11.94 -18.63
N SER A 37 1.36 11.82 -19.33
CA SER A 37 1.35 11.68 -20.79
C SER A 37 1.72 12.98 -21.53
N GLY A 38 1.70 14.13 -20.84
CA GLY A 38 2.16 15.43 -21.35
C GLY A 38 3.59 15.81 -20.94
N TYR A 39 4.35 14.90 -20.32
CA TYR A 39 5.66 15.20 -19.75
C TYR A 39 6.72 15.42 -20.85
N GLY A 40 7.23 16.64 -20.98
CA GLY A 40 8.23 17.01 -22.00
C GLY A 40 8.31 18.50 -22.32
N VAL A 41 7.29 19.28 -21.94
CA VAL A 41 7.20 20.72 -22.21
C VAL A 41 7.17 21.50 -20.89
N ILE A 42 8.32 21.57 -20.19
CA ILE A 42 8.52 22.30 -18.90
C ILE A 42 7.65 21.72 -17.75
N PRO A 43 8.06 21.75 -16.46
CA PRO A 43 7.14 21.37 -15.38
C PRO A 43 5.96 22.33 -15.38
N SER A 44 4.82 21.89 -15.91
CA SER A 44 3.59 22.67 -15.88
C SER A 44 3.15 22.87 -14.43
N PHE A 45 2.41 23.95 -14.17
CA PHE A 45 1.76 24.16 -12.88
C PHE A 45 0.94 22.92 -12.45
N GLU A 46 0.33 22.23 -13.42
CA GLU A 46 -0.42 20.99 -13.21
C GLU A 46 0.44 19.86 -12.64
N TRP A 47 1.69 19.70 -13.09
CA TRP A 47 2.60 18.70 -12.53
C TRP A 47 2.90 19.00 -11.07
N ILE A 48 3.30 20.24 -10.77
CA ILE A 48 3.67 20.65 -9.42
C ILE A 48 2.47 20.49 -8.48
N TYR A 49 1.30 20.97 -8.90
CA TYR A 49 0.05 20.85 -8.15
C TYR A 49 -0.31 19.38 -7.88
N THR A 50 -0.24 18.54 -8.91
CA THR A 50 -0.52 17.11 -8.81
C THR A 50 0.44 16.41 -7.84
N GLN A 51 1.74 16.71 -7.91
CA GLN A 51 2.73 16.13 -6.99
C GLN A 51 2.56 16.63 -5.55
N PHE A 52 2.24 17.91 -5.36
CA PHE A 52 1.97 18.47 -4.05
C PHE A 52 0.81 17.75 -3.37
N ILE A 53 -0.35 17.67 -4.05
CA ILE A 53 -1.52 16.94 -3.58
C ILE A 53 -1.19 15.47 -3.29
N GLY A 54 -0.54 14.80 -4.24
CA GLY A 54 -0.14 13.41 -4.07
C GLY A 54 0.68 13.20 -2.81
N ASN A 55 1.67 14.06 -2.54
CA ASN A 55 2.53 13.93 -1.37
C ASN A 55 1.81 14.28 -0.05
N SER A 56 0.92 15.29 -0.04
CA SER A 56 0.15 15.64 1.15
C SER A 56 -0.74 14.51 1.66
N PHE A 57 -1.32 13.70 0.76
CA PHE A 57 -2.26 12.64 1.12
C PHE A 57 -1.63 11.25 1.28
N ARG A 58 -0.32 11.10 1.05
CA ARG A 58 0.41 9.83 1.29
C ARG A 58 0.38 9.39 2.75
N ILE A 59 0.22 10.34 3.68
CA ILE A 59 0.19 10.08 5.13
C ILE A 59 -0.99 9.20 5.59
N GLY A 60 -2.00 8.97 4.72
CA GLY A 60 -3.22 8.26 5.11
C GLY A 60 -2.96 6.87 5.70
N VAL A 61 -2.10 6.08 5.06
CA VAL A 61 -1.75 4.72 5.54
C VAL A 61 -0.94 4.79 6.84
N ASP A 62 -0.01 5.74 6.94
CA ASP A 62 0.81 5.93 8.15
C ASP A 62 -0.04 6.32 9.36
N LEU A 63 -1.07 7.15 9.16
CA LEU A 63 -2.02 7.52 10.20
C LEU A 63 -2.79 6.30 10.73
N PHE A 64 -3.22 5.38 9.86
CA PHE A 64 -3.87 4.13 10.28
C PHE A 64 -2.94 3.26 11.12
N LEU A 65 -1.66 3.18 10.75
CA LEU A 65 -0.66 2.43 11.49
C LEU A 65 -0.45 3.02 12.89
N VAL A 66 -0.19 4.33 12.98
CA VAL A 66 0.04 5.03 14.26
C VAL A 66 -1.18 4.92 15.17
N LEU A 67 -2.39 5.11 14.65
CA LEU A 67 -3.63 4.95 15.43
C LEU A 67 -3.82 3.52 15.95
N SER A 68 -3.50 2.52 15.11
CA SER A 68 -3.58 1.12 15.50
C SER A 68 -2.56 0.78 16.61
N GLY A 69 -1.36 1.35 16.52
CA GLY A 69 -0.33 1.24 17.56
C GLY A 69 -0.75 1.93 18.86
N ALA A 70 -1.17 3.20 18.77
CA ALA A 70 -1.55 4.02 19.93
C ALA A 70 -2.67 3.40 20.76
N LEU A 71 -3.67 2.78 20.11
CA LEU A 71 -4.78 2.09 20.78
C LEU A 71 -4.39 0.73 21.39
N SER A 72 -3.24 0.20 20.99
CA SER A 72 -2.75 -1.09 21.44
C SER A 72 -1.72 -0.98 22.57
N LEU A 73 -1.11 0.20 22.76
CA LEU A 73 -0.22 0.51 23.88
C LEU A 73 -0.96 0.40 25.22
N GLY A 74 -0.29 -0.13 26.24
CA GLY A 74 -0.84 -0.22 27.61
C GLY A 74 -1.78 -1.39 27.87
N ARG A 75 -1.80 -2.41 27.00
CA ARG A 75 -2.52 -3.66 27.25
C ARG A 75 -1.56 -4.82 27.47
N ASP A 76 -1.80 -5.61 28.51
CA ASP A 76 -1.03 -6.81 28.83
C ASP A 76 -1.38 -7.96 27.87
N TRP A 77 -0.70 -8.03 26.73
CA TRP A 77 -0.75 -9.19 25.82
C TRP A 77 0.63 -9.82 25.72
N THR A 78 0.69 -11.14 25.71
CA THR A 78 1.91 -11.83 25.25
C THR A 78 2.07 -11.61 23.74
N ILE A 79 3.26 -11.20 23.30
CA ILE A 79 3.64 -10.99 21.89
C ILE A 79 3.13 -12.14 21.00
N ARG A 80 3.28 -13.39 21.47
CA ARG A 80 2.84 -14.58 20.73
C ARG A 80 1.33 -14.66 20.53
N SER A 81 0.52 -14.30 21.53
CA SER A 81 -0.95 -14.30 21.41
C SER A 81 -1.46 -13.17 20.52
N PHE A 82 -0.70 -12.07 20.46
CA PHE A 82 -1.01 -10.90 19.67
C PHE A 82 -0.72 -11.13 18.18
N LEU A 83 0.48 -11.60 17.85
CA LEU A 83 0.87 -11.85 16.45
C LEU A 83 0.10 -13.03 15.85
N SER A 84 -0.14 -14.11 16.59
CA SER A 84 -0.86 -15.29 16.04
C SER A 84 -2.28 -14.98 15.56
N LYS A 85 -2.94 -13.99 16.15
CA LYS A 85 -4.29 -13.54 15.75
C LYS A 85 -4.28 -12.50 14.62
N ARG A 86 -3.16 -11.81 14.39
CA ARG A 86 -3.06 -10.67 13.47
C ARG A 86 -2.30 -11.04 12.19
N LEU A 87 -1.22 -11.79 12.30
CA LEU A 87 -0.39 -12.22 11.17
C LEU A 87 -1.20 -12.97 10.10
N PRO A 88 -2.06 -13.95 10.41
CA PRO A 88 -2.83 -14.63 9.34
C PRO A 88 -3.76 -13.68 8.58
N ARG A 89 -4.30 -12.66 9.26
CA ARG A 89 -5.16 -11.65 8.62
C ARG A 89 -4.40 -10.68 7.71
N ILE A 90 -3.07 -10.61 7.83
CA ILE A 90 -2.20 -9.75 7.00
C ILE A 90 -1.53 -10.59 5.91
N ILE A 91 -0.98 -11.74 6.29
CA ILE A 91 -0.26 -12.66 5.39
C ILE A 91 -1.22 -13.25 4.36
N SER A 92 -2.43 -13.67 4.74
CA SER A 92 -3.35 -14.30 3.78
C SER A 92 -3.76 -13.36 2.63
N PRO A 93 -4.21 -12.12 2.88
CA PRO A 93 -4.46 -11.17 1.79
C PRO A 93 -3.19 -10.83 1.00
N PHE A 94 -2.05 -10.68 1.67
CA PHE A 94 -0.78 -10.35 1.00
C PHE A 94 -0.36 -11.43 0.01
N LEU A 95 -0.36 -12.70 0.42
CA LEU A 95 -0.02 -13.82 -0.44
C LEU A 95 -1.05 -14.00 -1.55
N PHE A 96 -2.34 -13.93 -1.21
CA PHE A 96 -3.41 -14.07 -2.20
C PHE A 96 -3.31 -13.02 -3.31
N TRP A 97 -3.26 -11.73 -2.95
CA TRP A 97 -3.17 -10.65 -3.92
C TRP A 97 -1.82 -10.62 -4.63
N GLY A 98 -0.72 -10.96 -3.94
CA GLY A 98 0.61 -11.06 -4.53
C GLY A 98 0.66 -12.09 -5.66
N ILE A 99 0.12 -13.27 -5.41
CA ILE A 99 0.05 -14.36 -6.41
C ILE A 99 -0.93 -13.98 -7.52
N ALA A 100 -2.14 -13.53 -7.18
CA ALA A 100 -3.17 -13.20 -8.17
C ALA A 100 -2.70 -12.10 -9.14
N LEU A 101 -2.14 -10.99 -8.63
CA LEU A 101 -1.62 -9.92 -9.46
C LEU A 101 -0.41 -10.36 -10.29
N SER A 102 0.49 -11.17 -9.72
CA SER A 102 1.63 -11.70 -10.47
C SER A 102 1.17 -12.55 -11.65
N ILE A 103 0.19 -13.43 -11.45
CA ILE A 103 -0.40 -14.26 -12.52
C ILE A 103 -1.06 -13.38 -13.58
N ILE A 104 -1.86 -12.39 -13.18
CA ILE A 104 -2.52 -11.47 -14.11
C ILE A 104 -1.48 -10.73 -14.97
N LEU A 105 -0.43 -10.17 -14.36
CA LEU A 105 0.58 -9.39 -15.09
C LEU A 105 1.46 -10.26 -16.00
N ILE A 106 1.80 -11.48 -15.58
CA ILE A 106 2.48 -12.46 -16.45
C ILE A 106 1.57 -12.82 -17.63
N SER A 107 0.29 -13.07 -17.38
CA SER A 107 -0.69 -13.42 -18.42
C SER A 107 -0.88 -12.26 -19.42
N LEU A 108 -1.01 -11.03 -18.92
CA LEU A 108 -1.09 -9.83 -19.75
C LEU A 108 0.18 -9.63 -20.58
N SER A 109 1.35 -9.90 -20.02
CA SER A 109 2.61 -9.83 -20.77
C SER A 109 2.66 -10.89 -21.88
N TYR A 110 2.15 -12.09 -21.62
CA TYR A 110 2.19 -13.22 -22.55
C TYR A 110 1.17 -13.08 -23.70
N PHE A 111 -0.07 -12.74 -23.37
CA PHE A 111 -1.16 -12.67 -24.35
C PHE A 111 -1.25 -11.34 -25.09
N LEU A 112 -0.92 -10.23 -24.41
CA LEU A 112 -1.14 -8.88 -24.95
C LEU A 112 0.17 -8.10 -25.13
N ASN A 113 1.34 -8.74 -24.93
CA ASN A 113 2.66 -8.12 -25.07
C ASN A 113 2.84 -6.85 -24.22
N TYR A 114 2.21 -6.78 -23.04
CA TYR A 114 2.46 -5.68 -22.10
C TYR A 114 3.91 -5.73 -21.58
N PRO A 115 4.59 -4.57 -21.43
CA PRO A 115 6.03 -4.51 -21.16
C PRO A 115 6.41 -4.76 -19.69
N TYR A 116 5.70 -5.62 -18.96
CA TYR A 116 6.06 -5.99 -17.59
C TYR A 116 7.15 -7.07 -17.56
N ILE A 117 7.09 -8.04 -18.48
CA ILE A 117 8.10 -9.09 -18.64
C ILE A 117 8.49 -9.16 -20.12
N LYS A 118 9.78 -8.94 -20.41
CA LYS A 118 10.29 -8.91 -21.79
C LYS A 118 10.68 -10.29 -22.33
N SER A 119 11.06 -11.22 -21.44
CA SER A 119 11.35 -12.61 -21.80
C SER A 119 10.72 -13.56 -20.79
N PHE A 120 10.20 -14.69 -21.26
CA PHE A 120 9.53 -15.70 -20.43
C PHE A 120 10.50 -16.78 -19.91
N ASP A 121 11.77 -16.41 -19.76
CA ASP A 121 12.77 -17.29 -19.15
C ASP A 121 12.52 -17.42 -17.65
N ALA A 122 12.89 -18.57 -17.08
CA ALA A 122 12.72 -18.83 -15.65
C ALA A 122 13.36 -17.73 -14.77
N MET A 123 14.53 -17.21 -15.17
CA MET A 123 15.21 -16.13 -14.46
C MET A 123 14.42 -14.81 -14.50
N SER A 124 13.84 -14.45 -15.64
CA SER A 124 13.03 -13.24 -15.81
C SER A 124 11.74 -13.30 -15.00
N ILE A 125 11.10 -14.49 -14.95
CA ILE A 125 9.90 -14.71 -14.14
C ILE A 125 10.24 -14.65 -12.64
N LEU A 126 11.32 -15.29 -12.20
CA LEU A 126 11.75 -15.27 -10.80
C LEU A 126 12.13 -13.85 -10.35
N THR A 127 12.85 -13.10 -11.18
CA THR A 127 13.20 -11.70 -10.87
C THR A 127 11.97 -10.80 -10.82
N PHE A 128 10.98 -11.01 -11.71
CA PHE A 128 9.69 -10.32 -11.64
C PHE A 128 8.95 -10.62 -10.34
N ILE A 129 8.81 -11.90 -9.96
CA ILE A 129 8.15 -12.31 -8.72
C ILE A 129 8.88 -11.71 -7.51
N TYR A 130 10.21 -11.81 -7.47
CA TYR A 130 11.00 -11.20 -6.40
C TYR A 130 10.74 -9.68 -6.29
N ASN A 131 10.76 -8.97 -7.42
CA ASN A 131 10.51 -7.53 -7.45
C ASN A 131 9.06 -7.18 -7.07
N ALA A 132 8.08 -8.02 -7.43
CA ALA A 132 6.68 -7.85 -7.03
C ALA A 132 6.50 -7.96 -5.52
N PHE A 133 7.02 -9.03 -4.90
CA PHE A 133 6.91 -9.23 -3.45
C PHE A 133 7.76 -8.24 -2.63
N MET A 134 8.88 -7.76 -3.18
CA MET A 134 9.74 -6.76 -2.53
C MET A 134 9.29 -5.31 -2.76
N ALA A 135 8.07 -5.08 -3.27
CA ALA A 135 7.50 -3.75 -3.54
C ALA A 135 8.34 -2.89 -4.51
N LYS A 136 9.20 -3.50 -5.33
CA LYS A 136 10.05 -2.83 -6.33
C LYS A 136 9.39 -2.74 -7.70
N SER A 137 8.35 -3.55 -7.93
CA SER A 137 7.61 -3.59 -9.19
C SER A 137 6.42 -2.62 -9.20
N ILE A 138 6.11 -2.08 -10.38
CA ILE A 138 4.97 -1.18 -10.60
C ILE A 138 3.67 -1.93 -10.26
N GLY A 139 2.81 -1.29 -9.45
CA GLY A 139 1.56 -1.89 -8.95
C GLY A 139 1.69 -2.60 -7.60
N PHE A 140 2.90 -2.92 -7.15
CA PHE A 140 3.16 -3.56 -5.86
C PHE A 140 3.75 -2.61 -4.81
N ALA A 141 3.87 -1.32 -5.13
CA ALA A 141 4.42 -0.32 -4.21
C ALA A 141 3.80 -0.37 -2.80
N PRO A 142 2.48 -0.58 -2.59
CA PRO A 142 1.90 -0.67 -1.25
C PRO A 142 2.42 -1.83 -0.38
N TYR A 143 3.11 -2.82 -0.95
CA TYR A 143 3.59 -4.00 -0.23
C TYR A 143 4.73 -3.67 0.75
N TRP A 144 5.32 -2.48 0.67
CA TRP A 144 6.32 -2.00 1.63
C TRP A 144 5.86 -2.12 3.09
N PHE A 145 4.56 -1.94 3.35
CA PHE A 145 4.01 -1.98 4.69
C PHE A 145 4.15 -3.37 5.34
N PHE A 146 4.09 -4.43 4.52
CA PHE A 146 4.19 -5.81 5.00
C PHE A 146 5.57 -6.05 5.64
N TRP A 147 6.62 -5.58 4.96
CA TRP A 147 8.00 -5.69 5.45
C TRP A 147 8.25 -4.85 6.70
N MET A 148 7.63 -3.67 6.79
CA MET A 148 7.68 -2.84 7.99
C MET A 148 7.04 -3.54 9.20
N ILE A 149 5.90 -4.22 9.03
CA ILE A 149 5.25 -4.97 10.12
C ILE A 149 6.05 -6.21 10.56
N LEU A 150 6.77 -6.86 9.64
CA LEU A 150 7.62 -8.01 9.99
C LEU A 150 8.93 -7.59 10.67
N GLY A 151 9.41 -6.37 10.42
CA GLY A 151 10.65 -5.84 10.99
C GLY A 151 10.52 -5.22 12.40
N THR A 152 9.30 -5.13 12.94
CA THR A 152 9.02 -4.71 14.33
C THR A 152 8.84 -5.90 15.25
#